data_AF-A0AAQ0HKX8-F1
#
_entry.id   AF-A0AAQ0HKX8-F1
#
_cell.length_a   1.000
_cell.length_b   1.000
_cell.length_c   1.000
_cell.angle_alpha   90.00
_cell.angle_beta   90.00
_cell.angle_gamma   90.00
#
_symmetry.space_group_name_H-M   'P 1'
#
loop_
_entity.id
_entity.type
_entity.pdbx_description
1 polymer ?
#
loop_
_entity_poly.entity_id
_entity_poly.type
_entity_poly.pdbx_seq_one_letter_code
_entity_poly.pdbx_strand_id
1 'polypeptide(L)'
;MRNPLLSLILCAALMPPAAMAQDYEPPLADEPPPSEGLPPPEEPDPLERGLENFMRNLLQQAEPHLDRLGRDLGDTLGAVAPVLQDIGKLMDDVRNYQAPERLENGDILIRRRADAPPPPPVGDALRDMLRPAPEDDPRLAPPPEATPPLPERDPENEIEL
;
A
#
# COMPACT_ATOMS: atom_id res chain seq x y z
N MET A 1 -17.38 38.64 75.39
CA MET A 1 -16.07 39.24 75.72
C MET A 1 -15.17 39.13 74.49
N ARG A 2 -14.83 40.28 73.87
CA ARG A 2 -13.69 40.51 72.93
C ARG A 2 -12.39 40.18 73.69
N ASN A 3 -11.26 39.71 73.17
CA ASN A 3 -10.61 39.59 71.85
C ASN A 3 -9.37 38.67 72.09
N PRO A 4 -8.65 38.09 71.10
CA PRO A 4 -7.66 38.90 70.38
C PRO A 4 -7.32 38.48 68.94
N LEU A 5 -7.23 39.50 68.10
CA LEU A 5 -6.24 39.59 67.04
C LEU A 5 -4.85 39.38 67.63
N LEU A 6 -4.17 38.31 67.25
CA LEU A 6 -2.71 38.27 67.22
C LEU A 6 -2.24 37.10 66.36
N SER A 7 -1.42 37.44 65.36
CA SER A 7 -0.51 36.52 64.68
C SER A 7 -1.23 35.54 63.74
N LEU A 8 -1.22 35.69 62.42
CA LEU A 8 -0.03 35.84 61.58
C LEU A 8 -0.58 36.21 60.18
N ILE A 9 -0.45 37.46 59.77
CA ILE A 9 0.41 37.83 58.62
C ILE A 9 1.42 36.72 58.30
N LEU A 10 0.98 35.65 57.64
CA LEU A 10 1.85 34.74 56.90
C LEU A 10 1.00 34.05 55.84
N CYS A 11 1.47 34.15 54.60
CA CYS A 11 0.81 33.69 53.37
C CYS A 11 -0.24 34.64 52.77
N ALA A 12 0.07 35.95 52.77
CA ALA A 12 -0.34 36.86 51.70
C ALA A 12 0.35 36.52 50.35
N ALA A 13 0.39 35.24 49.96
CA ALA A 13 1.17 34.76 48.81
C ALA A 13 0.59 33.49 48.16
N LEU A 14 -0.73 33.25 48.25
CA LEU A 14 -1.35 32.15 47.52
C LEU A 14 -2.73 32.53 46.95
N MET A 15 -2.82 33.72 46.37
CA MET A 15 -3.93 34.06 45.48
C MET A 15 -3.36 34.00 44.05
N PRO A 16 -3.59 32.91 43.29
CA PRO A 16 -3.35 32.97 41.85
C PRO A 16 -4.21 34.12 41.30
N PRO A 17 -3.68 35.00 40.42
CA PRO A 17 -4.56 35.89 39.70
C PRO A 17 -5.62 35.01 39.07
N ALA A 18 -6.91 35.32 39.34
CA ALA A 18 -8.00 34.75 38.59
C ALA A 18 -7.59 34.88 37.13
N ALA A 19 -7.21 33.76 36.54
CA ALA A 19 -6.99 33.67 35.12
C ALA A 19 -8.22 34.33 34.54
N MET A 20 -8.00 35.32 33.68
CA MET A 20 -9.03 35.88 32.83
C MET A 20 -9.60 34.67 32.10
N ALA A 21 -10.66 34.09 32.66
CA ALA A 21 -11.61 33.31 31.92
C ALA A 21 -12.14 34.35 30.95
N GLN A 22 -11.49 34.42 29.79
CA GLN A 22 -12.19 34.82 28.60
C GLN A 22 -13.36 33.84 28.57
N ASP A 23 -14.54 34.34 28.93
CA ASP A 23 -15.81 33.68 28.69
C ASP A 23 -15.85 33.38 27.19
N TYR A 24 -15.27 32.23 26.82
CA TYR A 24 -15.42 31.65 25.52
C TYR A 24 -16.84 31.12 25.49
N GLU A 25 -17.77 32.00 25.19
CA GLU A 25 -19.13 31.64 24.88
C GLU A 25 -19.13 31.21 23.40
N PRO A 26 -19.30 29.90 23.11
CA PRO A 26 -19.35 29.44 21.73
C PRO A 26 -20.52 30.14 21.05
N PRO A 27 -20.33 30.72 19.84
CA PRO A 27 -21.38 31.45 19.16
C PRO A 27 -22.60 30.54 18.97
N LEU A 28 -23.78 31.08 19.28
CA LEU A 28 -25.04 30.44 18.89
C LEU A 28 -25.04 30.29 17.37
N ALA A 29 -25.48 29.13 16.87
CA ALA A 29 -25.47 28.80 15.44
C ALA A 29 -26.26 29.79 14.55
N ASP A 30 -27.09 30.65 15.16
CA ASP A 30 -27.90 31.67 14.49
C ASP A 30 -27.28 33.08 14.52
N GLU A 31 -26.10 33.28 15.14
CA GLU A 31 -25.40 34.57 15.05
C GLU A 31 -24.60 34.61 13.74
N PRO A 32 -24.85 35.60 12.85
CA PRO A 32 -24.01 35.77 11.68
C PRO A 32 -22.59 36.09 12.16
N PRO A 33 -21.55 35.42 11.61
CA PRO A 33 -20.18 35.71 12.00
C PRO A 33 -19.92 37.21 11.80
N PRO A 34 -19.15 37.86 12.69
CA PRO A 34 -18.77 39.26 12.50
C PRO A 34 -18.20 39.38 11.09
N SER A 35 -18.88 40.19 10.26
CA SER A 35 -18.36 40.57 8.95
C SER A 35 -17.21 41.54 9.15
N GLU A 36 -16.09 41.02 9.66
CA GLU A 36 -14.79 41.56 9.32
C GLU A 36 -14.69 41.41 7.81
N GLY A 37 -14.83 42.53 7.11
CA GLY A 37 -14.76 42.58 5.67
C GLY A 37 -13.56 41.78 5.22
N LEU A 38 -13.82 40.70 4.49
CA LEU A 38 -12.79 39.93 3.82
C LEU A 38 -11.88 40.97 3.13
N PRO A 39 -10.58 41.01 3.44
CA PRO A 39 -9.69 41.94 2.76
C PRO A 39 -9.91 41.77 1.25
N PRO A 40 -9.94 42.87 0.47
CA PRO A 40 -10.08 42.77 -0.97
C PRO A 40 -9.03 41.76 -1.47
N PRO A 41 -9.36 40.91 -2.47
CA PRO A 41 -8.44 39.90 -2.96
C PRO A 41 -7.11 40.59 -3.27
N GLU A 42 -6.06 40.21 -2.53
CA GLU A 42 -4.75 40.81 -2.70
C GLU A 42 -4.32 40.59 -4.16
N GLU A 43 -3.95 41.66 -4.85
CA GLU A 43 -3.37 41.50 -6.18
C GLU A 43 -2.08 40.70 -6.03
N PRO A 44 -1.88 39.62 -6.80
CA PRO A 44 -0.76 38.72 -6.61
C PRO A 44 0.54 39.51 -6.72
N ASP A 45 1.39 39.34 -5.71
CA ASP A 45 2.66 40.03 -5.58
C ASP A 45 3.47 39.85 -6.88
N PRO A 46 4.18 40.87 -7.40
CA PRO A 46 5.11 40.70 -8.51
C PRO A 46 5.98 39.43 -8.45
N LEU A 47 6.41 39.03 -7.25
CA LEU A 47 7.15 37.78 -7.03
C LEU A 47 6.28 36.55 -7.31
N GLU A 48 5.05 36.54 -6.83
CA GLU A 48 4.08 35.46 -7.03
C GLU A 48 3.74 35.30 -8.52
N ARG A 49 3.50 36.41 -9.23
CA ARG A 49 3.29 36.40 -10.69
C ARG A 49 4.51 35.87 -11.45
N GLY A 50 5.72 36.18 -10.98
CA GLY A 50 6.96 35.66 -11.56
C GLY A 50 7.10 34.15 -11.38
N LEU A 51 6.80 33.65 -10.17
CA LEU A 51 6.82 32.22 -9.87
C LEU A 51 5.75 31.46 -10.67
N GLU A 52 4.55 32.01 -10.79
CA GLU A 52 3.46 31.41 -11.54
C GLU A 52 3.79 31.28 -13.04
N ASN A 53 4.42 32.30 -13.62
CA ASN A 53 4.90 32.27 -15.00
C ASN A 53 6.03 31.24 -15.20
N PHE A 54 6.95 31.15 -14.24
CA PHE A 54 8.00 30.13 -14.26
C PHE A 54 7.42 28.71 -14.19
N MET A 55 6.48 28.47 -13.27
CA MET A 55 5.78 27.18 -13.12
C MET A 55 4.99 26.81 -14.38
N ARG A 56 4.27 27.76 -15.00
CA ARG A 56 3.58 27.54 -16.28
C ARG A 56 4.54 27.11 -17.39
N ASN A 57 5.69 27.78 -17.50
CA ASN A 57 6.68 27.44 -18.52
C ASN A 57 7.30 26.06 -18.28
N LEU A 58 7.63 25.74 -17.02
CA LEU A 58 8.09 24.41 -16.63
C LEU A 58 7.06 23.32 -16.98
N LEU A 59 5.78 23.58 -16.70
CA LEU A 59 4.71 22.64 -17.02
C LEU A 59 4.50 22.48 -18.53
N GLN A 60 4.54 23.57 -19.31
CA GLN A 60 4.49 23.51 -20.77
C GLN A 60 5.67 22.71 -21.36
N GLN A 61 6.85 22.84 -20.78
CA GLN A 61 8.01 22.06 -21.21
C GLN A 61 7.90 20.58 -20.80
N ALA A 62 7.25 20.29 -19.66
CA ALA A 62 7.05 18.94 -19.14
C ALA A 62 5.83 18.21 -19.74
N GLU A 63 4.81 18.93 -20.21
CA GLU A 63 3.57 18.41 -20.83
C GLU A 63 3.83 17.24 -21.80
N PRO A 64 4.71 17.36 -22.83
CA PRO A 64 4.93 16.27 -23.77
C PRO A 64 5.57 15.03 -23.13
N HIS A 65 6.28 15.18 -22.00
CA HIS A 65 6.84 14.06 -21.26
C HIS A 65 5.77 13.38 -20.39
N LEU A 66 4.93 14.19 -19.71
CA LEU A 66 3.80 13.69 -18.94
C LEU A 66 2.78 12.96 -19.83
N ASP A 67 2.52 13.46 -21.03
CA ASP A 67 1.64 12.80 -22.01
C ASP A 67 2.19 11.45 -22.49
N ARG A 68 3.50 11.33 -22.63
CA ARG A 68 4.13 10.03 -22.97
C ARG A 68 4.02 9.07 -21.79
N LEU A 69 4.38 9.52 -20.59
CA LEU A 69 4.26 8.71 -19.37
C LEU A 69 2.82 8.25 -19.13
N GLY A 70 1.83 9.13 -19.33
CA GLY A 70 0.42 8.80 -19.19
C GLY A 70 -0.03 7.72 -20.18
N ARG A 71 0.43 7.79 -21.43
CA ARG A 71 0.15 6.76 -22.45
C ARG A 71 0.82 5.44 -22.11
N ASP A 72 2.12 5.45 -21.80
CA ASP A 72 2.87 4.24 -21.47
C ASP A 72 2.28 3.55 -20.22
N LEU A 73 1.92 4.33 -19.20
CA LEU A 73 1.23 3.81 -18.02
C LEU A 73 -0.17 3.28 -18.36
N GLY A 74 -0.91 3.97 -19.22
CA GLY A 74 -2.21 3.51 -19.71
C GLY A 74 -2.12 2.16 -20.42
N ASP A 75 -1.15 2.00 -21.32
CA ASP A 75 -0.93 0.76 -22.08
C ASP A 75 -0.53 -0.39 -21.17
N THR A 76 0.40 -0.15 -20.23
CA THR A 76 0.82 -1.17 -19.25
C THR A 76 -0.30 -1.57 -18.30
N LEU A 77 -1.07 -0.62 -17.77
CA LEU A 77 -2.26 -0.91 -16.97
C LEU A 77 -3.31 -1.67 -17.78
N GLY A 78 -3.51 -1.31 -19.04
CA GLY A 78 -4.40 -2.03 -19.95
C GLY A 78 -3.99 -3.50 -20.16
N ALA A 79 -2.69 -3.76 -20.30
CA ALA A 79 -2.16 -5.12 -20.44
C ALA A 79 -2.30 -5.96 -19.15
N VAL A 80 -2.18 -5.33 -17.97
CA VAL A 80 -2.22 -6.02 -16.67
C VAL A 80 -3.63 -6.11 -16.08
N ALA A 81 -4.55 -5.22 -16.49
CA ALA A 81 -5.95 -5.23 -16.05
C ALA A 81 -6.64 -6.60 -16.13
N PRO A 82 -6.58 -7.38 -17.24
CA PRO A 82 -7.21 -8.70 -17.29
C PRO A 82 -6.59 -9.68 -16.29
N VAL A 83 -5.28 -9.61 -16.06
CA VAL A 83 -4.58 -10.42 -15.06
C VAL A 83 -5.08 -10.09 -13.64
N LEU A 84 -5.22 -8.81 -13.31
CA LEU A 84 -5.74 -8.38 -12.01
C LEU A 84 -7.20 -8.81 -11.82
N GLN A 85 -8.02 -8.75 -12.87
CA GLN A 85 -9.39 -9.25 -12.83
C GLN A 85 -9.44 -10.75 -12.52
N ASP A 86 -8.56 -11.54 -13.14
CA ASP A 86 -8.46 -12.98 -12.90
C ASP A 86 -7.96 -13.30 -11.49
N ILE A 87 -6.98 -12.55 -10.98
CA ILE A 87 -6.55 -12.65 -9.57
C ILE A 87 -7.70 -12.33 -8.63
N GLY A 88 -8.51 -11.30 -8.92
CA GLY A 88 -9.69 -10.95 -8.14
C GLY A 88 -10.69 -12.12 -8.02
N LYS A 89 -10.98 -12.80 -9.13
CA LYS A 89 -11.85 -13.99 -9.13
C LYS A 89 -11.30 -15.12 -8.26
N LEU A 90 -9.98 -15.33 -8.27
CA LEU A 90 -9.34 -16.35 -7.43
C LEU A 90 -9.36 -15.96 -5.95
N MET A 91 -9.08 -14.69 -5.64
CA MET A 91 -9.18 -14.16 -4.28
C MET A 91 -10.60 -14.34 -3.71
N ASP A 92 -11.62 -14.11 -4.53
CA ASP A 92 -13.01 -14.35 -4.16
C ASP A 92 -13.31 -15.83 -3.86
N ASP A 93 -12.66 -16.76 -4.55
CA ASP A 93 -12.83 -18.20 -4.32
C ASP A 93 -12.07 -18.70 -3.08
N VAL A 94 -11.11 -17.94 -2.53
CA VAL A 94 -10.36 -18.34 -1.32
C VAL A 94 -11.30 -18.67 -0.15
N ARG A 95 -12.43 -17.98 -0.03
CA ARG A 95 -13.45 -18.24 1.02
C ARG A 95 -14.05 -19.66 0.95
N ASN A 96 -13.93 -20.32 -0.19
CA ASN A 96 -14.44 -21.66 -0.43
C ASN A 96 -13.45 -22.76 -0.02
N TYR A 97 -12.34 -22.39 0.61
CA TYR A 97 -11.31 -23.29 1.10
C TYR A 97 -11.25 -23.32 2.63
N GLN A 98 -10.75 -24.43 3.16
CA GLN A 98 -10.54 -24.66 4.58
C GLN A 98 -9.17 -24.10 5.02
N ALA A 99 -8.94 -24.07 6.34
CA ALA A 99 -7.65 -23.68 6.88
C ALA A 99 -6.53 -24.62 6.36
N PRO A 100 -5.30 -24.11 6.18
CA PRO A 100 -4.17 -24.92 5.71
C PRO A 100 -3.80 -26.05 6.69
N GLU A 101 -3.61 -27.27 6.16
CA GLU A 101 -3.13 -28.44 6.90
C GLU A 101 -1.69 -28.76 6.48
N ARG A 102 -0.75 -28.83 7.43
CA ARG A 102 0.64 -29.21 7.14
C ARG A 102 0.81 -30.73 7.23
N LEU A 103 1.30 -31.33 6.16
CA LEU A 103 1.54 -32.76 6.04
C LEU A 103 2.91 -33.15 6.62
N GLU A 104 3.15 -34.47 6.79
CA GLU A 104 4.39 -35.01 7.35
C GLU A 104 5.63 -34.71 6.49
N ASN A 105 5.45 -34.59 5.17
CA ASN A 105 6.51 -34.20 4.24
C ASN A 105 6.82 -32.68 4.26
N GLY A 106 6.02 -31.88 4.97
CA GLY A 106 6.13 -30.44 5.04
C GLY A 106 5.26 -29.68 4.03
N ASP A 107 4.56 -30.36 3.13
CA ASP A 107 3.63 -29.72 2.19
C ASP A 107 2.40 -29.16 2.91
N ILE A 108 1.78 -28.16 2.28
CA ILE A 108 0.55 -27.55 2.75
C ILE A 108 -0.61 -27.99 1.86
N LEU A 109 -1.60 -28.64 2.46
CA LEU A 109 -2.85 -29.00 1.80
C LEU A 109 -3.94 -28.00 2.21
N ILE A 110 -4.54 -27.34 1.21
CA ILE A 110 -5.70 -26.48 1.41
C ILE A 110 -6.90 -27.13 0.74
N ARG A 111 -7.81 -27.68 1.54
CA ARG A 111 -8.97 -28.43 1.03
C ARG A 111 -10.11 -27.49 0.68
N ARG A 112 -10.81 -27.77 -0.41
CA ARG A 112 -12.06 -27.08 -0.75
C ARG A 112 -13.18 -27.50 0.19
N ARG A 113 -14.10 -26.60 0.52
CA ARG A 113 -15.28 -26.92 1.34
C ARG A 113 -16.27 -27.76 0.51
N ALA A 114 -16.95 -28.71 1.16
CA ALA A 114 -17.85 -29.65 0.46
C ALA A 114 -19.12 -28.97 -0.09
N ASP A 115 -19.54 -27.87 0.52
CA ASP A 115 -20.69 -27.04 0.13
C ASP A 115 -20.33 -25.97 -0.91
N ALA A 116 -19.06 -25.85 -1.31
CA ALA A 116 -18.63 -24.82 -2.23
C ALA A 116 -19.13 -25.08 -3.67
N PRO A 117 -19.62 -24.06 -4.39
CA PRO A 117 -19.92 -24.17 -5.83
C PRO A 117 -18.66 -24.53 -6.61
N PRO A 118 -18.65 -25.11 -7.81
CA PRO A 118 -17.42 -25.47 -8.53
C PRO A 118 -16.37 -24.34 -8.62
N PRO A 119 -15.06 -24.65 -8.62
CA PRO A 119 -14.02 -23.63 -8.66
C PRO A 119 -14.09 -22.85 -9.99
N PRO A 120 -13.87 -21.53 -9.96
CA PRO A 120 -13.80 -20.75 -11.19
C PRO A 120 -12.59 -21.21 -12.02
N PRO A 121 -12.68 -21.17 -13.36
CA PRO A 121 -11.53 -21.41 -14.20
C PRO A 121 -10.45 -20.34 -13.94
N VAL A 122 -9.19 -20.76 -13.91
CA VAL A 122 -8.07 -19.81 -13.98
C VAL A 122 -8.15 -19.11 -15.33
N GLY A 123 -8.29 -17.79 -15.31
CA GLY A 123 -8.44 -17.02 -16.54
C GLY A 123 -7.18 -17.06 -17.40
N ASP A 124 -7.38 -16.94 -18.72
CA ASP A 124 -6.34 -17.21 -19.71
C ASP A 124 -5.20 -16.19 -19.63
N ALA A 125 -5.49 -14.93 -19.29
CA ALA A 125 -4.47 -13.89 -19.15
C ALA A 125 -3.47 -14.21 -18.03
N LEU A 126 -3.96 -14.60 -16.85
CA LEU A 126 -3.11 -15.01 -15.74
C LEU A 126 -2.34 -16.29 -16.07
N ARG A 127 -2.99 -17.25 -16.73
CA ARG A 127 -2.37 -18.53 -17.11
C ARG A 127 -1.25 -18.36 -18.16
N ASP A 128 -1.45 -17.48 -19.13
CA ASP A 128 -0.44 -17.20 -20.15
C ASP A 128 0.75 -16.43 -19.56
N MET A 129 0.51 -15.53 -18.60
CA MET A 129 1.59 -14.84 -17.88
C MET A 129 2.43 -15.79 -17.01
N LEU A 130 1.81 -16.80 -16.40
CA LEU A 130 2.49 -17.78 -15.53
C LEU A 130 3.09 -18.95 -16.31
N ARG A 131 2.82 -19.07 -17.62
CA ARG A 131 3.39 -20.15 -18.43
C ARG A 131 4.90 -19.90 -18.57
N PRO A 132 5.76 -20.88 -18.23
CA PRO A 132 7.19 -20.74 -18.45
C PRO A 132 7.47 -20.59 -19.95
N ALA A 133 8.53 -19.87 -20.29
CA ALA A 133 8.98 -19.80 -21.67
C ALA A 133 9.29 -21.22 -22.17
N PRO A 134 9.00 -21.56 -23.45
CA PRO A 134 9.18 -22.92 -23.97
C PRO A 134 10.57 -23.51 -23.74
N GLU A 135 11.61 -22.67 -23.76
CA GLU A 135 13.00 -23.01 -23.47
C GLU A 135 13.26 -23.44 -22.01
N ASP A 136 12.46 -22.94 -21.06
CA ASP A 136 12.58 -23.22 -19.62
C ASP A 136 11.59 -24.29 -19.15
N ASP A 137 10.74 -24.81 -20.05
CA ASP A 137 9.77 -25.85 -19.72
C ASP A 137 10.47 -27.23 -19.63
N PRO A 138 10.63 -27.81 -18.43
CA PRO A 138 11.35 -29.07 -18.25
C PRO A 138 10.69 -30.25 -18.96
N ARG A 139 9.42 -30.10 -19.37
CA ARG A 139 8.65 -31.10 -20.10
C ARG A 139 8.93 -31.09 -21.60
N LEU A 140 9.44 -29.96 -22.11
CA LEU A 140 9.84 -29.78 -23.49
C LEU A 140 11.35 -29.98 -23.68
N ALA A 141 12.12 -30.02 -22.59
CA ALA A 141 13.53 -30.39 -22.62
C ALA A 141 13.67 -31.80 -23.25
N PRO A 142 14.58 -31.98 -24.23
CA PRO A 142 14.88 -33.31 -24.73
C PRO A 142 15.33 -34.19 -23.56
N PRO A 143 14.93 -35.48 -23.51
CA PRO A 143 15.42 -36.38 -22.48
C PRO A 143 16.94 -36.29 -22.45
N PRO A 144 17.57 -36.27 -21.27
CA PRO A 144 19.02 -36.20 -21.17
C PRO A 144 19.60 -37.29 -22.09
N GLU A 145 20.47 -36.90 -23.02
CA GLU A 145 21.19 -37.86 -23.86
C GLU A 145 21.72 -38.94 -22.94
N ALA A 146 21.41 -40.19 -23.26
CA ALA A 146 21.64 -41.34 -22.41
C ALA A 146 22.98 -41.21 -21.70
N THR A 147 22.95 -41.18 -20.36
CA THR A 147 24.16 -41.12 -19.54
C THR A 147 25.13 -42.14 -20.12
N PRO A 148 26.35 -41.74 -20.54
CA PRO A 148 27.30 -42.69 -21.08
C PRO A 148 27.42 -43.84 -20.07
N PRO A 149 27.40 -45.10 -20.52
CA PRO A 149 27.39 -46.24 -19.62
C PRO A 149 28.53 -46.05 -18.61
N LEU A 150 28.20 -46.20 -17.32
CA LEU A 150 29.21 -46.15 -16.27
C LEU A 150 30.37 -47.06 -16.70
N PRO A 151 31.62 -46.60 -16.64
CA PRO A 151 32.75 -47.46 -16.97
C PRO A 151 32.63 -48.73 -16.13
N GLU A 152 32.84 -49.89 -16.76
CA GLU A 152 32.81 -51.18 -16.06
C GLU A 152 33.69 -51.06 -14.82
N ARG A 153 33.13 -51.39 -13.64
CA ARG A 153 33.89 -51.37 -12.39
C ARG A 153 35.07 -52.33 -12.56
N ASP A 154 36.27 -51.76 -12.57
CA ASP A 154 37.50 -52.52 -12.57
C ASP A 154 37.70 -53.13 -11.17
N PRO A 155 37.55 -54.45 -11.00
CA PRO A 155 37.70 -55.10 -9.70
C PRO A 155 39.14 -54.99 -9.17
N GLU A 156 40.12 -54.58 -9.99
CA GLU A 156 41.50 -54.37 -9.55
C GLU A 156 41.72 -53.03 -8.83
N ASN A 157 40.73 -52.12 -8.85
CA ASN A 157 40.80 -50.80 -8.18
C ASN A 157 39.89 -50.68 -6.94
N GLU A 158 39.30 -51.77 -6.46
CA GLU A 158 38.62 -51.78 -5.16
C GLU A 158 39.67 -51.89 -4.04
N ILE A 159 39.98 -50.75 -3.42
CA ILE A 159 40.76 -50.74 -2.18
C ILE A 159 39.85 -51.28 -1.08
N GLU A 160 40.07 -52.53 -0.65
CA GLU A 160 39.45 -53.09 0.55
C GLU A 160 39.79 -52.21 1.77
N LEU A 161 38.76 -51.69 2.44
CA LEU A 161 38.86 -50.97 3.71
C LEU A 161 38.57 -51.91 4.89
#